data_AF-A0A653QW29-F1
#
_entry.id   AF-A0A653QW29-F1
#
_cell.length_a   1.000
_cell.length_b   1.000
_cell.length_c   1.000
_cell.angle_alpha   90.00
_cell.angle_beta   90.00
_cell.angle_gamma   90.00
#
_symmetry.space_group_name_H-M   'P 1'
#
loop_
_entity.id
_entity.type
_entity.pdbx_description
1 polymer ?
#
loop_
_entity_poly.entity_id
_entity_poly.type
_entity_poly.pdbx_seq_one_letter_code
_entity_poly.pdbx_strand_id
1 'polypeptide(L)'
;MNKLILYFGFLLIVVNSLVGFVLSYYPLLNCMSSDVVILINTLLIYNLANSQLSSGFKVSLSIIFPVLGFASYVLAVLSPLEIEDNLYFIGFILILFIEIAFLMISKNTSTINQKKS
;
A
#
# COMPACT_ATOMS: atom_id res chain seq x y z
N MET A 1 -2.25 -18.83 5.62
CA MET A 1 -1.95 -17.44 6.06
C MET A 1 -2.18 -16.40 4.97
N ASN A 2 -1.82 -16.63 3.71
CA ASN A 2 -1.85 -15.57 2.69
C ASN A 2 -3.26 -15.02 2.37
N LYS A 3 -4.31 -15.85 2.42
CA LYS A 3 -5.70 -15.39 2.27
C LYS A 3 -6.17 -14.46 3.41
N LEU A 4 -5.59 -14.61 4.60
CA LEU A 4 -5.92 -13.76 5.76
C LEU A 4 -5.53 -12.31 5.50
N ILE A 5 -4.42 -12.07 4.79
CA ILE A 5 -4.00 -10.73 4.35
C ILE A 5 -5.09 -10.08 3.50
N LEU A 6 -5.66 -10.82 2.54
CA LEU A 6 -6.73 -10.31 1.69
C LEU A 6 -8.01 -10.03 2.48
N TYR A 7 -8.39 -10.91 3.42
CA TYR A 7 -9.56 -10.67 4.28
C TYR A 7 -9.36 -9.46 5.18
N PHE A 8 -8.17 -9.27 5.75
CA PHE A 8 -7.86 -8.09 6.56
C PHE A 8 -7.88 -6.81 5.73
N GLY A 9 -7.28 -6.81 4.55
CA GLY A 9 -7.31 -5.65 3.66
C GLY A 9 -8.72 -5.31 3.21
N PHE A 10 -9.53 -6.31 2.86
CA PHE A 10 -10.94 -6.11 2.55
C PHE A 10 -11.72 -5.53 3.73
N LEU A 11 -11.50 -6.06 4.94
CA LEU A 11 -12.12 -5.54 6.16
C LEU A 11 -11.73 -4.07 6.40
N LEU A 12 -10.46 -3.70 6.20
CA LEU A 12 -10.00 -2.32 6.32
C LEU A 12 -10.69 -1.39 5.31
N ILE A 13 -10.85 -1.81 4.05
CA ILE A 13 -11.59 -1.03 3.04
C ILE A 13 -13.05 -0.86 3.49
N VAL A 14 -13.73 -1.93 3.89
CA VAL A 14 -15.13 -1.84 4.36
C VAL A 14 -15.26 -0.88 5.54
N VAL A 15 -14.35 -0.98 6.53
CA VAL A 15 -14.35 -0.07 7.68
C VAL A 15 -14.08 1.37 7.23
N ASN A 16 -13.10 1.61 6.36
CA ASN A 16 -12.77 2.95 5.87
C ASN A 16 -13.93 3.57 5.08
N SER A 17 -14.57 2.82 4.19
CA SER A 17 -15.74 3.29 3.46
C SER A 17 -16.92 3.59 4.41
N LEU A 18 -17.17 2.74 5.42
CA LEU A 18 -18.20 3.01 6.43
C LEU A 18 -17.90 4.30 7.22
N VAL A 19 -16.64 4.52 7.59
CA VAL A 19 -16.18 5.77 8.23
C VAL A 19 -16.44 6.97 7.30
N GLY A 20 -16.19 6.84 5.99
CA GLY A 20 -16.54 7.84 4.97
C GLY A 20 -18.03 8.17 4.89
N PHE A 21 -18.90 7.17 5.06
CA PHE A 21 -20.35 7.42 5.11
C PHE A 21 -20.82 8.10 6.41
N VAL A 22 -20.11 7.90 7.52
CA VAL A 22 -20.49 8.45 8.82
C VAL A 22 -19.95 9.87 9.02
N LEU A 23 -18.75 10.18 8.54
CA LEU A 23 -18.11 11.48 8.73
C LEU A 23 -18.37 12.45 7.57
N SER A 24 -19.17 13.49 7.83
CA SER A 24 -19.43 14.55 6.85
C SER A 24 -18.19 15.36 6.43
N TYR A 25 -17.12 15.34 7.25
CA TYR A 25 -15.86 16.01 6.98
C TYR A 25 -14.80 15.09 6.33
N TYR A 26 -15.18 13.88 5.91
CA TYR A 26 -14.31 12.99 5.15
C TYR A 26 -14.77 12.97 3.70
N PRO A 27 -14.17 13.79 2.81
CA PRO A 27 -14.63 13.90 1.45
C PRO A 27 -14.56 12.57 0.71
N LEU A 28 -15.50 12.36 -0.23
CA LEU A 28 -15.58 11.13 -1.02
C LEU A 28 -14.26 10.83 -1.75
N LEU A 29 -13.57 11.87 -2.26
CA LEU A 29 -12.28 11.72 -2.95
C LEU A 29 -11.20 11.18 -2.02
N ASN A 30 -11.11 11.69 -0.79
CA ASN A 30 -10.15 11.23 0.22
C ASN A 30 -10.48 9.80 0.65
N CYS A 31 -11.77 9.47 0.81
CA CYS A 31 -12.24 8.12 1.10
C CYS A 31 -11.79 7.13 0.03
N MET A 32 -12.09 7.43 -1.24
CA MET A 32 -11.68 6.59 -2.38
C MET A 32 -10.15 6.46 -2.49
N SER A 33 -9.43 7.57 -2.29
CA SER A 33 -7.96 7.57 -2.35
C SER A 33 -7.36 6.71 -1.23
N SER A 34 -7.93 6.77 -0.04
CA SER A 34 -7.53 5.95 1.09
C SER A 34 -7.84 4.46 0.86
N ASP A 35 -8.99 4.13 0.27
CA ASP A 35 -9.34 2.76 -0.13
C ASP A 35 -8.35 2.21 -1.18
N VAL A 36 -7.95 3.04 -2.14
CA VAL A 36 -6.92 2.68 -3.14
C VAL A 36 -5.57 2.41 -2.48
N VAL A 37 -5.14 3.26 -1.51
CA VAL A 37 -3.91 3.02 -0.75
C VAL A 37 -3.98 1.69 0.00
N ILE A 38 -5.08 1.43 0.72
CA ILE A 38 -5.27 0.16 1.46
C ILE A 38 -5.23 -1.04 0.50
N LEU A 39 -5.90 -0.93 -0.65
CA LEU A 39 -5.94 -1.99 -1.66
C LEU A 39 -4.54 -2.29 -2.21
N ILE A 40 -3.80 -1.27 -2.65
CA ILE A 40 -2.46 -1.44 -3.21
C ILE A 40 -1.52 -2.05 -2.17
N ASN A 41 -1.53 -1.53 -0.94
CA ASN A 41 -0.64 -2.03 0.11
C ASN A 41 -0.96 -3.49 0.48
N THR A 42 -2.26 -3.83 0.57
CA THR A 42 -2.72 -5.22 0.77
C THR A 42 -2.21 -6.13 -0.34
N LEU A 43 -2.31 -5.71 -1.61
CA LEU A 43 -1.82 -6.48 -2.75
C LEU A 43 -0.30 -6.63 -2.73
N LEU A 44 0.45 -5.60 -2.34
CA LEU A 44 1.90 -5.65 -2.20
C LEU A 44 2.32 -6.65 -1.12
N ILE A 45 1.72 -6.58 0.07
CA ILE A 45 2.00 -7.50 1.18
C ILE A 45 1.59 -8.94 0.81
N TYR A 46 0.45 -9.12 0.14
CA TYR A 46 0.03 -10.42 -0.36
C TYR A 46 1.03 -10.99 -1.39
N ASN A 47 1.47 -10.17 -2.35
CA ASN A 47 2.46 -10.58 -3.33
C ASN A 47 3.81 -10.91 -2.69
N LEU A 48 4.23 -10.14 -1.69
CA LEU A 48 5.44 -10.39 -0.92
C LEU A 48 5.37 -11.75 -0.20
N ALA A 49 4.25 -12.02 0.49
CA ALA A 49 4.03 -13.27 1.21
C ALA A 49 4.06 -14.50 0.28
N ASN A 50 3.57 -14.37 -0.96
CA ASN A 50 3.58 -15.44 -1.97
C ASN A 50 4.85 -15.50 -2.83
N SER A 51 5.75 -14.53 -2.74
CA SER A 51 6.96 -14.47 -3.56
C SER A 51 7.99 -15.53 -3.16
N GLN A 52 8.90 -15.90 -4.07
CA GLN A 52 10.08 -16.73 -3.78
C GLN A 52 11.31 -15.88 -3.41
N LEU A 53 11.10 -14.69 -2.85
CA LEU A 53 12.18 -13.82 -2.37
C LEU A 53 12.96 -14.47 -1.21
N SER A 54 14.23 -14.09 -1.06
CA SER A 54 15.02 -14.51 0.11
C SER A 54 14.39 -14.01 1.41
N SER A 55 14.64 -14.73 2.51
CA SER A 55 14.08 -14.41 3.83
C SER A 55 14.39 -12.97 4.27
N GLY A 56 15.60 -12.47 3.98
CA GLY A 56 16.01 -11.10 4.27
C GLY A 56 15.12 -10.05 3.57
N PHE A 57 14.91 -10.17 2.25
CA PHE A 57 14.02 -9.26 1.53
C PHE A 57 12.58 -9.35 2.02
N LYS A 58 12.09 -10.57 2.32
CA LYS A 58 10.73 -10.75 2.86
C LYS A 58 10.53 -10.05 4.18
N VAL A 59 11.46 -10.21 5.14
CA VAL A 59 11.35 -9.58 6.45
C VAL A 59 11.41 -8.06 6.33
N SER A 60 12.40 -7.52 5.60
CA SER A 60 12.55 -6.07 5.45
C SER A 60 11.32 -5.43 4.78
N LEU A 61 10.84 -5.98 3.67
CA LEU A 61 9.68 -5.43 2.97
C LEU A 61 8.37 -5.62 3.74
N SER A 62 8.27 -6.66 4.59
CA SER A 62 7.08 -6.86 5.44
C SER A 62 6.96 -5.81 6.53
N ILE A 63 8.03 -5.10 6.86
CA ILE A 63 8.03 -3.96 7.80
C ILE A 63 7.89 -2.65 7.03
N ILE A 64 8.60 -2.49 5.90
CA ILE A 64 8.60 -1.25 5.11
C ILE A 64 7.23 -0.96 4.50
N PHE A 65 6.54 -1.95 3.90
CA PHE A 65 5.25 -1.71 3.25
C PHE A 65 4.17 -1.23 4.22
N PRO A 66 3.95 -1.83 5.40
CA PRO A 66 2.99 -1.28 6.36
C PRO A 66 3.31 0.16 6.81
N VAL A 67 4.58 0.50 7.00
CA VAL A 67 5.00 1.84 7.44
C VAL A 67 4.72 2.88 6.34
N LEU A 68 5.13 2.59 5.12
CA LEU A 68 4.89 3.47 3.97
C LEU A 68 3.42 3.52 3.57
N GLY A 69 2.71 2.40 3.65
CA GLY A 69 1.27 2.31 3.47
C GLY A 69 0.49 3.14 4.47
N PHE A 70 0.88 3.10 5.75
CA PHE A 70 0.29 3.96 6.78
C PHE A 70 0.57 5.44 6.50
N ALA A 71 1.79 5.80 6.12
CA ALA A 71 2.12 7.18 5.74
C ALA A 71 1.28 7.65 4.54
N SER A 72 1.17 6.83 3.48
CA SER A 72 0.32 7.09 2.31
C SER A 72 -1.15 7.24 2.69
N TYR A 73 -1.65 6.43 3.61
CA TYR A 73 -3.03 6.49 4.09
C TYR A 73 -3.29 7.82 4.81
N VAL A 74 -2.39 8.22 5.71
CA VAL A 74 -2.48 9.52 6.41
C VAL A 74 -2.46 10.67 5.41
N LEU A 75 -1.60 10.64 4.40
CA LEU A 75 -1.58 11.65 3.34
C LEU A 75 -2.89 11.68 2.53
N ALA A 76 -3.45 10.51 2.17
CA ALA A 76 -4.72 10.44 1.45
C ALA A 76 -5.91 10.96 2.27
N VAL A 77 -5.91 10.71 3.58
CA VAL A 77 -6.95 11.24 4.50
C VAL A 77 -6.82 12.76 4.66
N LEU A 78 -5.60 13.27 4.84
CA LEU A 78 -5.32 14.70 5.06
C LEU A 78 -5.30 15.55 3.78
N SER A 79 -5.46 14.91 2.62
CA SER A 79 -5.46 15.58 1.32
C SER A 79 -6.53 16.69 1.26
N PRO A 80 -6.18 17.89 0.78
CA PRO A 80 -7.17 18.88 0.35
C PRO A 80 -8.16 18.29 -0.67
N LEU A 81 -9.32 18.92 -0.80
CA LEU A 81 -10.36 18.49 -1.74
C LEU A 81 -9.96 18.78 -3.18
N GLU A 82 -9.24 19.88 -3.38
CA GLU A 82 -8.71 20.27 -4.68
C GLU A 82 -7.67 19.25 -5.15
N ILE A 83 -7.80 18.77 -6.40
CA ILE A 83 -6.80 17.89 -7.01
C ILE A 83 -5.62 18.71 -7.54
N GLU A 84 -5.89 19.93 -8.01
CA GLU A 84 -4.86 20.85 -8.49
C GLU A 84 -3.97 21.31 -7.32
N ASP A 85 -2.66 21.35 -7.56
CA ASP A 85 -1.63 21.75 -6.59
C ASP A 85 -1.64 20.98 -5.26
N ASN A 86 -2.14 19.74 -5.28
CA ASN A 86 -2.27 18.93 -4.10
C ASN A 86 -1.01 18.11 -3.79
N LEU A 87 -0.15 18.67 -2.93
CA LEU A 87 1.10 18.03 -2.51
C LEU A 87 0.89 16.72 -1.73
N TYR A 88 -0.20 16.58 -0.99
CA TYR A 88 -0.51 15.35 -0.26
C TYR A 88 -0.85 14.21 -1.24
N PHE A 89 -1.64 14.55 -2.26
CA PHE A 89 -2.02 13.63 -3.32
C PHE A 89 -0.81 13.14 -4.12
N ILE A 90 0.05 14.07 -4.53
CA ILE A 90 1.33 13.76 -5.19
C ILE A 90 2.22 12.91 -4.26
N GLY A 91 2.28 13.28 -2.97
CA GLY A 91 3.08 12.61 -1.96
C GLY A 91 2.75 11.13 -1.80
N PHE A 92 1.47 10.78 -1.61
CA PHE A 92 1.10 9.38 -1.46
C PHE A 92 1.29 8.58 -2.76
N ILE A 93 1.05 9.19 -3.94
CA ILE A 93 1.31 8.53 -5.23
C ILE A 93 2.80 8.18 -5.37
N LEU A 94 3.70 9.09 -4.99
CA LEU A 94 5.14 8.85 -5.01
C LEU A 94 5.55 7.74 -4.05
N ILE A 95 4.98 7.69 -2.84
CA ILE A 95 5.24 6.61 -1.89
C ILE A 95 4.78 5.27 -2.47
N LEU A 96 3.55 5.17 -2.99
CA LEU A 96 3.05 3.95 -3.62
C LEU A 96 3.94 3.49 -4.78
N PHE A 97 4.43 4.43 -5.60
CA PHE A 97 5.37 4.14 -6.67
C PHE A 97 6.68 3.55 -6.14
N ILE A 98 7.25 4.11 -5.07
CA ILE A 98 8.46 3.60 -4.41
C ILE A 98 8.24 2.19 -3.87
N GLU A 99 7.10 1.91 -3.24
CA GLU A 99 6.78 0.58 -2.72
C GLU A 99 6.72 -0.48 -3.83
N ILE A 100 6.06 -0.15 -4.95
CA ILE A 100 5.99 -1.02 -6.13
C ILE A 100 7.41 -1.25 -6.70
N ALA A 101 8.21 -0.18 -6.81
CA ALA A 101 9.59 -0.26 -7.28
C ALA A 101 10.45 -1.18 -6.39
N PHE A 102 10.33 -1.07 -5.06
CA PHE A 102 11.03 -1.95 -4.12
C PHE A 102 10.69 -3.41 -4.30
N LEU A 103 9.41 -3.75 -4.50
CA LEU A 103 9.00 -5.12 -4.76
C LEU A 103 9.59 -5.64 -6.09
N MET A 104 9.53 -4.82 -7.15
CA MET A 104 10.07 -5.14 -8.48
C MET A 104 11.58 -5.39 -8.45
N ILE A 105 12.33 -4.47 -7.85
CA ILE A 105 13.80 -4.58 -7.72
C ILE A 105 14.16 -5.84 -6.94
N SER A 106 13.50 -6.08 -5.81
CA SER A 106 13.76 -7.25 -4.98
C SER A 106 13.54 -8.56 -5.74
N LYS A 107 12.46 -8.65 -6.54
CA LYS A 107 12.16 -9.82 -7.39
C LYS A 107 13.20 -10.02 -8.49
N ASN A 108 13.68 -8.93 -9.09
CA ASN A 108 14.73 -9.02 -10.10
C ASN A 108 16.05 -9.53 -9.50
N THR A 109 16.47 -8.97 -8.37
CA THR A 109 17.71 -9.37 -7.68
C THR A 109 17.67 -10.82 -7.22
N SER A 110 16.54 -11.30 -6.68
CA SER A 110 16.41 -12.71 -6.29
C SER A 110 16.52 -13.66 -7.49
N THR A 111 15.94 -13.29 -8.62
CA THR A 111 15.97 -14.10 -9.85
C THR A 111 17.38 -14.21 -10.41
N ILE A 112 18.16 -13.14 -10.36
CA ILE A 112 19.58 -13.14 -10.79
C ILE A 112 20.42 -14.07 -9.91
N ASN A 113 20.20 -14.06 -8.59
CA ASN A 113 20.96 -14.92 -7.67
C ASN A 113 20.64 -16.41 -7.87
N GLN A 114 19.38 -16.77 -8.16
CA GLN A 114 19.00 -18.16 -8.46
C GLN A 114 19.59 -18.68 -9.77
N LYS A 115 19.82 -17.83 -10.77
CA LYS A 115 20.49 -18.23 -12.04
C LYS A 115 21.99 -18.45 -11.90
N LYS A 116 22.61 -17.97 -10.82
CA LYS A 116 24.06 -18.07 -10.59
C LYS A 116 24.46 -19.27 -9.72
N SER A 117 23.52 -19.93 -9.04
CA SER A 117 23.76 -21.15 -8.23
C SER A 117 23.47 -22.40 -9.05
#